data_AF-A0A4Q3U501-F1
#
_entry.id   AF-A0A4Q3U501-F1
#
_cell.length_a   1.000
_cell.length_b   1.000
_cell.length_c   1.000
_cell.angle_alpha   90.00
_cell.angle_beta   90.00
_cell.angle_gamma   90.00
#
_symmetry.space_group_name_H-M   'P 1'
#
loop_
_entity.id
_entity.type
_entity.pdbx_description
1 polymer ?
#
loop_
_entity_poly.entity_id
_entity_poly.type
_entity_poly.pdbx_seq_one_letter_code
_entity_poly.pdbx_strand_id
1 'polypeptide(L)' 'MSAPADKPIKKVVLAYSGGLDTSIILKWLQTEYNAEVVTFTADLGQGEEL' A
#
# COMPACT_ATOMS: atom_id res chain seq x y z
N MET A 1 -33.32 -2.25 -10.00
CA MET A 1 -32.20 -1.30 -9.74
C MET A 1 -31.07 -2.12 -9.15
N SER A 2 -30.04 -2.44 -9.92
CA SER A 2 -28.86 -3.16 -9.42
C SER A 2 -27.94 -2.17 -8.71
N ALA A 3 -27.56 -2.47 -7.46
CA ALA A 3 -26.54 -1.71 -6.74
C ALA A 3 -25.25 -1.59 -7.58
N PRO A 4 -24.45 -0.51 -7.43
CA PRO A 4 -23.17 -0.43 -8.10
C PRO A 4 -22.32 -1.63 -7.64
N ALA A 5 -21.90 -2.47 -8.59
CA ALA A 5 -21.01 -3.58 -8.29
C ALA A 5 -19.69 -3.00 -7.76
N ASP A 6 -19.33 -3.36 -6.52
CA ASP A 6 -18.05 -3.00 -5.91
C ASP A 6 -16.92 -3.46 -6.85
N LYS A 7 -16.24 -2.50 -7.46
CA LYS A 7 -15.14 -2.81 -8.38
C LYS A 7 -13.99 -3.40 -7.56
N PRO A 8 -13.39 -4.52 -7.98
CA PRO A 8 -12.25 -5.08 -7.27
C PRO A 8 -11.10 -4.07 -7.26
N ILE A 9 -10.43 -3.93 -6.10
CA ILE A 9 -9.26 -3.06 -5.95
C ILE A 9 -8.10 -3.71 -6.69
N LYS A 10 -7.69 -3.11 -7.82
CA LYS A 10 -6.62 -3.66 -8.67
C LYS A 10 -5.24 -3.14 -8.31
N LYS A 11 -5.14 -1.88 -7.87
CA LYS A 11 -3.86 -1.19 -7.65
C LYS A 11 -3.94 -0.24 -6.46
N VAL A 12 -2.90 -0.22 -5.64
CA VAL A 12 -2.78 0.61 -4.44
C VAL A 12 -1.43 1.31 -4.45
N VAL A 13 -1.41 2.59 -4.10
CA VAL A 13 -0.17 3.32 -3.78
C VAL A 13 -0.07 3.40 -2.26
N LEU A 14 0.99 2.83 -1.70
CA LEU A 14 1.24 2.79 -0.26
C LEU A 14 2.34 3.79 0.09
N ALA A 15 2.03 4.76 0.95
CA ALA A 15 3.06 5.53 1.63
C ALA A 15 3.84 4.59 2.56
N TYR A 16 5.10 4.33 2.22
CA TYR A 16 5.93 3.31 2.84
C TYR A 16 7.12 3.99 3.50
N SER A 17 7.24 3.88 4.82
CA SER A 17 8.35 4.47 5.57
C SER A 17 9.56 3.54 5.68
N GLY A 18 9.41 2.25 5.37
CA GLY A 18 10.44 1.24 5.62
C GLY A 18 10.31 0.54 6.97
N GLY A 19 9.43 1.03 7.85
CA GLY A 19 9.17 0.43 9.16
C GLY A 19 8.41 -0.90 9.08
N LEU A 20 8.46 -1.66 10.18
CA LEU A 20 7.80 -2.97 10.33
C LEU A 20 6.30 -2.88 10.01
N ASP A 21 5.61 -1.86 10.51
CA ASP A 21 4.17 -1.69 10.30
C ASP A 21 3.84 -1.53 8.82
N THR A 22 4.57 -0.66 8.11
CA THR A 22 4.37 -0.44 6.67
C THR A 22 4.75 -1.67 5.84
N SER A 23 5.69 -2.49 6.32
CA SER A 23 6.08 -3.76 5.69
C SER A 23 4.98 -4.82 5.80
N ILE A 24 4.33 -4.92 6.97
CA ILE A 24 3.20 -5.81 7.20
C ILE A 24 2.00 -5.37 6.35
N ILE A 25 1.69 -4.06 6.33
CA ILE A 25 0.60 -3.50 5.54
C ILE A 25 0.78 -3.78 4.05
N LEU A 26 2.00 -3.65 3.52
CA LEU A 26 2.31 -4.00 2.14
C LEU A 26 1.91 -5.44 1.84
N LYS A 27 2.26 -6.39 2.72
CA LYS A 27 1.96 -7.79 2.47
C LYS A 27 0.46 -8.08 2.59
N TRP A 28 -0.20 -7.46 3.56
CA TRP A 28 -1.63 -7.58 3.77
C TRP A 28 -2.45 -7.07 2.57
N LEU A 29 -2.07 -5.91 2.00
CA LEU A 29 -2.73 -5.39 0.79
C LEU A 29 -2.60 -6.33 -0.41
N GLN A 30 -1.46 -7.01 -0.55
CA GLN A 30 -1.27 -8.03 -1.58
C GLN A 30 -2.12 -9.27 -1.35
N THR A 31 -2.30 -9.73 -0.10
CA THR A 31 -3.02 -10.97 0.19
C THR A 31 -4.53 -10.78 0.23
N GLU A 32 -5.02 -9.74 0.90
CA GLU A 32 -6.46 -9.54 1.10
C GLU A 32 -7.16 -9.00 -0.14
N TYR A 33 -6.48 -8.12 -0.88
CA TYR A 33 -7.08 -7.48 -2.06
C TYR A 33 -6.56 -8.05 -3.37
N ASN A 34 -5.56 -8.94 -3.35
CA ASN A 34 -4.85 -9.42 -4.53
C ASN A 34 -4.45 -8.25 -5.46
N ALA A 35 -4.06 -7.12 -4.85
CA ALA A 35 -3.82 -5.86 -5.54
C ALA A 35 -2.33 -5.69 -5.86
N GLU A 36 -2.04 -5.03 -6.97
CA GLU A 36 -0.71 -4.51 -7.27
C GLU A 36 -0.42 -3.34 -6.32
N VAL A 37 0.60 -3.47 -5.46
CA VAL A 37 0.97 -2.41 -4.51
C VAL A 37 2.25 -1.72 -4.97
N VAL A 38 2.17 -0.41 -5.16
CA VAL A 38 3.33 0.46 -5.46
C VAL A 38 3.67 1.25 -4.20
N THR A 39 4.90 1.14 -3.72
CA THR A 39 5.35 1.91 -2.56
C THR A 39 5.83 3.30 -2.97
N PHE A 40 5.54 4.27 -2.13
CA PHE A 40 6.06 5.62 -2.23
C PHE A 40 6.70 6.02 -0.91
N THR A 41 7.97 6.41 -0.98
CA THR A 41 8.74 6.94 0.14
C THR A 41 9.20 8.33 -0.25
N ALA A 42 8.87 9.33 0.56
CA ALA A 42 9.34 10.69 0.38
C ALA A 42 10.45 10.96 1.38
N ASP A 43 11.58 11.51 0.91
CA ASP A 43 12.58 12.08 1.80
C ASP A 43 12.13 13.48 2.21
N LEU A 44 11.91 13.65 3.52
CA LEU A 44 11.49 14.92 4.14
C LEU A 44 12.56 15.45 5.11
N GLY A 45 13.80 14.97 5.01
CA GLY A 45 14.87 15.25 5.97
C GLY A 45 14.83 14.35 7.21
N GLN A 46 14.28 13.14 7.07
CA GLN A 46 14.07 12.20 8.18
C GLN A 46 15.38 11.63 8.75
N GLY A 47 16.50 11.82 8.04
CA GLY A 47 17.84 11.49 8.54
C GLY A 47 18.06 9.99 8.80
N GLU A 48 17.22 9.11 8.26
CA GLU A 48 17.41 7.68 8.39
C GLU A 48 18.46 7.19 7.38
N GLU A 49 19.53 6.63 7.94
CA GLU A 49 20.60 5.91 7.28
C GLU A 49 20.01 4.69 6.54
N LEU A 50 20.46 4.48 5.29
CA LEU A 50 20.15 3.29 4.50
C LEU A 50 20.51 1.99 5.24
#